data_AF-A0A8X6S7C4-F1
#
_entry.id   AF-A0A8X6S7C4-F1
#
_cell.length_a   1.000
_cell.length_b   1.000
_cell.length_c   1.000
_cell.angle_alpha   90.00
_cell.angle_beta   90.00
_cell.angle_gamma   90.00
#
_symmetry.space_group_name_H-M   'P 1'
#
loop_
_entity.id
_entity.type
_entity.pdbx_description
1 polymer ?
#
loop_
_entity_poly.entity_id
_entity_poly.type
_entity_poly.pdbx_seq_one_letter_code
_entity_poly.pdbx_strand_id
1 'polypeptide(L)'
;MKTRLQKTGESLQEYASEVERFANLAFSDHPATVRETIYFQYFVYGLKEEEIQKAVRMTDVQDLKSALLYALKLEASTQASRKDRHII
;
A
#
# COMPACT_ATOMS: atom_id res chain seq x y z
N MET A 1 16.57 -2.47 9.09
CA MET A 1 16.01 -1.27 8.42
C MET A 1 14.62 -1.01 8.99
N LYS A 2 14.29 0.23 9.37
CA LYS A 2 12.93 0.57 9.85
C LYS A 2 12.05 0.83 8.63
N THR A 3 11.15 -0.10 8.31
CA THR A 3 10.15 0.07 7.24
C THR A 3 9.19 1.17 7.66
N ARG A 4 8.98 2.18 6.81
CA ARG A 4 7.94 3.20 7.05
C ARG A 4 6.57 2.50 7.07
N LEU A 5 5.78 2.77 8.09
CA LEU A 5 4.40 2.29 8.20
C LEU A 5 3.44 3.42 7.84
N GLN A 6 2.30 3.07 7.25
CA GLN A 6 1.20 3.99 6.99
C GLN A 6 0.72 4.58 8.31
N LYS A 7 0.63 5.90 8.38
CA LYS A 7 0.20 6.60 9.59
C LYS A 7 -1.32 6.60 9.73
N THR A 8 -1.82 6.76 10.95
CA THR A 8 -3.25 7.02 11.20
C THR A 8 -3.63 8.34 10.54
N GLY A 9 -4.72 8.34 9.76
CA GLY A 9 -5.18 9.51 8.99
C GLY A 9 -4.50 9.70 7.63
N GLU A 10 -3.42 8.99 7.33
CA GLU A 10 -2.76 9.04 6.01
C GLU A 10 -3.51 8.17 5.00
N SER A 11 -3.81 8.74 3.83
CA SER A 11 -4.46 8.03 2.73
C SER A 11 -3.52 7.02 2.07
N LEU A 12 -4.10 6.03 1.38
CA LEU A 12 -3.31 5.05 0.63
C LEU A 12 -2.49 5.71 -0.49
N GLN A 13 -3.00 6.77 -1.12
CA GLN A 13 -2.25 7.51 -2.15
C GLN A 13 -1.07 8.27 -1.56
N GLU A 14 -1.26 9.04 -0.49
CA GLU A 14 -0.15 9.74 0.19
C GLU A 14 0.91 8.77 0.69
N TYR A 15 0.47 7.63 1.25
CA TYR A 15 1.36 6.57 1.67
C TYR A 15 2.20 6.03 0.50
N ALA A 16 1.57 5.70 -0.63
CA ALA A 16 2.25 5.19 -1.82
C ALA A 16 3.23 6.21 -2.44
N SER A 17 2.84 7.48 -2.56
CA SER A 17 3.71 8.55 -3.08
C SER A 17 4.95 8.74 -2.22
N GLU A 18 4.81 8.68 -0.90
CA GLU A 18 5.94 8.77 0.01
C GLU A 18 6.84 7.52 -0.03
N VAL A 19 6.28 6.32 -0.23
CA VAL A 19 7.09 5.08 -0.44
C VAL A 19 7.91 5.18 -1.73
N GLU A 20 7.27 5.62 -2.82
CA GLU A 20 7.94 5.82 -4.11
C GLU A 20 9.03 6.89 -3.99
N ARG A 21 8.75 8.03 -3.36
CA ARG A 21 9.74 9.09 -3.13
C ARG A 21 10.90 8.59 -2.27
N PHE A 22 10.61 7.93 -1.15
CA PHE A 22 11.63 7.40 -0.25
C PHE A 22 12.59 6.46 -0.96
N ALA A 23 12.06 5.49 -1.73
CA ALA A 23 12.91 4.51 -2.37
C ALA A 23 13.58 5.04 -3.65
N ASN A 24 13.03 6.03 -4.35
CA ASN A 24 13.78 6.76 -5.38
C ASN A 24 15.00 7.48 -4.81
N LEU A 25 14.88 8.05 -3.61
CA LEU A 25 15.98 8.75 -2.93
C LEU A 25 17.00 7.78 -2.32
N ALA A 26 16.52 6.73 -1.64
CA ALA A 26 17.39 5.78 -0.94
C ALA A 26 18.08 4.76 -1.86
N PHE A 27 17.49 4.48 -3.04
CA PHE A 27 17.98 3.48 -3.99
C PHE A 27 18.20 4.08 -5.38
N SER A 28 18.56 5.37 -5.47
CA SER A 28 18.84 6.08 -6.73
C SER A 28 19.82 5.33 -7.63
N ASP A 29 20.82 4.68 -7.01
CA ASP A 29 21.91 4.01 -7.71
C ASP A 29 21.56 2.59 -8.18
N HIS A 30 20.36 2.10 -7.85
CA HIS A 30 19.89 0.77 -8.23
C HIS A 30 19.10 0.80 -9.56
N PRO A 31 18.97 -0.32 -10.28
CA PRO A 31 18.09 -0.40 -11.44
C PRO A 31 16.62 -0.10 -11.10
N ALA A 32 15.87 0.45 -12.06
CA ALA A 32 14.47 0.80 -11.87
C ALA A 32 13.59 -0.39 -11.45
N THR A 33 13.85 -1.58 -11.99
CA THR A 33 13.13 -2.83 -11.64
C THR A 33 13.34 -3.26 -10.19
N VAL A 34 14.56 -3.04 -9.66
CA VAL A 34 14.87 -3.30 -8.25
C VAL A 34 14.11 -2.31 -7.37
N ARG A 35 14.11 -1.02 -7.74
CA ARG A 35 13.34 -0.01 -7.02
C ARG A 35 11.84 -0.31 -7.03
N GLU A 36 11.30 -0.73 -8.17
CA GLU A 36 9.88 -1.09 -8.32
C GLU A 36 9.47 -2.24 -7.39
N THR A 37 10.32 -3.26 -7.29
CA THR A 37 10.13 -4.35 -6.34
C THR A 37 10.14 -3.86 -4.89
N ILE A 38 11.06 -2.94 -4.56
CA ILE A 38 11.16 -2.33 -3.23
C ILE A 38 9.91 -1.48 -2.93
N TYR A 39 9.42 -0.69 -3.89
CA TYR A 39 8.19 0.10 -3.74
C TYR A 39 7.01 -0.78 -3.39
N PHE A 40 6.83 -1.86 -4.16
CA PHE A 40 5.76 -2.82 -3.96
C PHE A 40 5.85 -3.45 -2.57
N GLN A 41 7.01 -3.98 -2.18
CA GLN A 41 7.18 -4.63 -0.89
C GLN A 41 6.94 -3.67 0.29
N TYR A 42 7.50 -2.45 0.24
CA TYR A 42 7.29 -1.47 1.30
C TYR A 42 5.85 -0.99 1.40
N PHE A 43 5.20 -0.78 0.26
CA PHE A 43 3.79 -0.44 0.27
C PHE A 43 3.00 -1.54 0.99
N VAL A 44 3.13 -2.79 0.54
CA VAL A 44 2.36 -3.92 1.08
C VAL A 44 2.66 -4.18 2.56
N TYR A 45 3.93 -4.20 2.96
CA TYR A 45 4.30 -4.49 4.35
C TYR A 45 4.00 -3.34 5.33
N GLY A 46 3.90 -2.11 4.85
CA GLY A 46 3.62 -0.96 5.71
C GLY A 46 2.15 -0.50 5.73
N LEU A 47 1.23 -1.18 5.03
CA LEU A 47 -0.20 -0.93 5.16
C LEU A 47 -0.67 -1.12 6.62
N LYS A 48 -1.47 -0.18 7.13
CA LYS A 48 -1.96 -0.23 8.53
C LYS A 48 -3.12 -1.22 8.72
N GLU A 49 -3.96 -1.38 7.70
CA GLU A 49 -5.13 -2.25 7.73
C GLU A 49 -4.68 -3.67 7.40
N GLU A 50 -4.57 -4.52 8.42
CA GLU A 50 -4.05 -5.89 8.28
C GLU A 50 -4.84 -6.73 7.26
N GLU A 51 -6.15 -6.53 7.18
CA GLU A 51 -7.00 -7.23 6.22
C GLU A 51 -6.73 -6.80 4.76
N ILE A 52 -6.52 -5.50 4.53
CA ILE A 52 -6.14 -5.00 3.21
C ILE A 52 -4.72 -5.48 2.87
N GLN A 53 -3.80 -5.43 3.84
CA GLN A 53 -2.44 -5.95 3.69
C GLN A 53 -2.44 -7.42 3.27
N LYS A 54 -3.15 -8.29 4.00
CA LYS A 54 -3.25 -9.72 3.70
C LYS A 54 -3.84 -9.94 2.32
N ALA A 55 -4.93 -9.25 1.99
CA ALA A 55 -5.59 -9.39 0.70
C ALA A 55 -4.65 -9.00 -0.46
N VAL A 56 -3.94 -7.87 -0.35
CA VAL A 56 -2.97 -7.45 -1.39
C VAL A 56 -1.82 -8.47 -1.51
N ARG A 57 -1.32 -9.01 -0.39
CA ARG A 57 -0.27 -10.06 -0.39
C ARG A 57 -0.68 -11.36 -1.05
N MET A 58 -1.97 -11.66 -1.10
CA MET A 58 -2.51 -12.87 -1.73
C MET A 58 -2.76 -12.69 -3.23
N THR A 59 -2.58 -11.49 -3.77
CA THR A 59 -2.70 -11.25 -5.21
C THR A 59 -1.40 -11.56 -5.95
N ASP A 60 -1.49 -11.77 -7.26
CA ASP A 60 -0.34 -11.94 -8.16
C ASP A 60 0.16 -10.60 -8.74
N VAL A 61 -0.14 -9.48 -8.06
CA VAL A 61 0.32 -8.16 -8.50
C VAL A 61 1.78 -7.97 -8.09
N GLN A 62 2.57 -7.36 -8.97
CA GLN A 62 4.01 -7.17 -8.76
C GLN A 62 4.44 -5.70 -8.84
N ASP A 63 3.55 -4.81 -9.28
CA ASP A 63 3.80 -3.38 -9.39
C ASP A 63 3.01 -2.58 -8.33
N LEU A 64 3.60 -1.46 -7.91
CA LEU A 64 3.02 -0.58 -6.89
C LEU A 64 1.62 -0.08 -7.30
N LYS A 65 1.42 0.23 -8.58
CA LYS A 65 0.19 0.85 -9.08
C LYS A 65 -0.99 -0.12 -8.98
N SER A 66 -0.80 -1.37 -9.38
CA SER A 66 -1.80 -2.44 -9.26
C SER A 66 -2.09 -2.75 -7.79
N ALA A 67 -1.06 -2.81 -6.93
CA ALA A 67 -1.23 -3.00 -5.50
C ALA A 67 -2.05 -1.87 -4.85
N LEU A 68 -1.75 -0.61 -5.20
CA LEU A 68 -2.48 0.57 -4.73
C LEU A 68 -3.93 0.55 -5.20
N LEU A 69 -4.18 0.26 -6.49
CA LEU A 69 -5.53 0.20 -7.05
C LEU A 69 -6.37 -0.88 -6.36
N TYR A 70 -5.78 -2.04 -6.08
CA TYR A 70 -6.45 -3.11 -5.37
C TYR A 70 -6.75 -2.73 -3.91
N ALA A 71 -5.77 -2.14 -3.21
CA ALA A 71 -5.96 -1.65 -1.84
C ALA A 71 -7.07 -0.60 -1.74
N LEU A 72 -7.14 0.35 -2.68
CA LEU A 72 -8.20 1.36 -2.75
C LEU A 72 -9.59 0.75 -2.94
N LYS A 73 -9.70 -0.29 -3.78
CA LYS A 73 -10.97 -1.02 -3.97
C LYS A 73 -11.43 -1.67 -2.66
N LEU A 74 -10.51 -2.31 -1.95
CA LEU A 74 -10.82 -2.94 -0.66
C LEU A 74 -11.16 -1.92 0.43
N GLU A 75 -10.46 -0.79 0.48
CA GLU A 75 -10.77 0.30 1.41
C GLU A 75 -12.19 0.83 1.17
N ALA A 76 -12.58 1.05 -0.09
CA ALA A 76 -13.94 1.47 -0.43
C ALA A 76 -15.00 0.41 -0.04
N SER A 77 -14.76 -0.87 -0.32
CA SER A 77 -15.69 -1.96 0.05
C SER A 77 -15.82 -2.13 1.56
N THR A 78 -14.73 -2.01 2.32
CA THR A 78 -14.76 -2.12 3.78
C THR A 78 -15.46 -0.93 4.44
N GLN A 79 -15.28 0.29 3.90
CA GLN A 79 -16.04 1.46 4.34
C GLN A 79 -17.54 1.31 4.09
N ALA A 80 -17.93 0.80 2.92
CA ALA A 80 -19.33 0.52 2.60
C ALA A 80 -19.95 -0.50 3.57
N SER A 81 -19.28 -1.64 3.78
CA SER A 81 -19.76 -2.69 4.69
C SER A 81 -19.86 -2.21 6.15
N ARG A 82 -18.94 -1.37 6.62
CA ARG A 82 -18.99 -0.78 7.97
C ARG A 82 -20.16 0.19 8.12
N LYS A 83 -20.50 0.95 7.08
CA LYS A 83 -21.68 1.82 7.08
C LYS A 83 -22.97 1.00 7.12
N ASP A 84 -23.06 -0.08 6.34
CA ASP A 84 -24.27 -0.93 6.31
C ASP A 84 -24.54 -1.60 7.66
N ARG A 85 -23.51 -1.99 8.41
CA ARG A 85 -23.65 -2.60 9.75
C ARG A 85 -24.04 -1.62 10.86
N HIS A 86 -23.98 -0.31 10.61
CA HIS A 86 -24.37 0.72 11.59
C HIS A 86 -25.81 1.22 11.39
N ILE A 87 -26.54 0.69 10.39
CA ILE A 87 -27.94 1.03 10.09
C ILE A 87 -28.89 -0.06 10.66
N ILE A 88 -28.61 -0.55 11.87
CA ILE A 88 -29.51 -1.42 12.63
C ILE A 88 -29.69 -0.90 14.05
#